data_AF-A0A6M0JYV6-F1
#
_entry.id   AF-A0A6M0JYV6-F1
#
_cell.length_a   1.000
_cell.length_b   1.000
_cell.length_c   1.000
_cell.angle_alpha   90.00
_cell.angle_beta   90.00
_cell.angle_gamma   90.00
#
_symmetry.space_group_name_H-M   'P 1'
#
loop_
_entity.id
_entity.type
_entity.pdbx_description
1 polymer ?
#
loop_
_entity_poly.entity_id
_entity_poly.type
_entity_poly.pdbx_seq_one_letter_code
_entity_poly.pdbx_strand_id
1 'polypeptide(L)'
;MLERLIVLVEELSMEAVLDQLLPKMLPETDFEIRRFQCKDDLLKNLPSRLRGYSAWLPESWAILVLVDRDDDDCLELKQILEAMATEAGLTTKTLAGEGRRFQVANRIAIEELEAWFFGDWEAVLAAYPRVSARVPKKAAFRDPDAIRGGTWEALERTLQNAGYFKSGLRKLECARAVGQEMDPGRNTSKSFQAFSGAVTAALVAP
;
A
#
# COMPACT_ATOMS: atom_id res chain seq x y z
N MET A 1 -5.68 22.55 -2.66
CA MET A 1 -4.54 21.79 -3.24
C MET A 1 -3.80 21.12 -2.09
N LEU A 2 -3.46 19.84 -2.25
CA LEU A 2 -2.75 19.06 -1.23
C LEU A 2 -1.29 19.52 -1.12
N GLU A 3 -0.88 19.98 0.05
CA GLU A 3 0.48 20.41 0.33
C GLU A 3 1.34 19.26 0.88
N ARG A 4 0.76 18.38 1.70
CA ARG A 4 1.48 17.24 2.27
C ARG A 4 0.59 16.00 2.48
N LEU A 5 1.14 14.83 2.14
CA LEU A 5 0.57 13.52 2.49
C LEU A 5 1.41 12.82 3.57
N ILE A 6 0.80 12.49 4.71
CA ILE A 6 1.43 11.63 5.73
C ILE A 6 0.96 10.20 5.50
N VAL A 7 1.88 9.26 5.29
CA VAL A 7 1.56 7.85 5.09
C VAL A 7 2.00 7.03 6.30
N LEU A 8 1.07 6.32 6.94
CA LEU A 8 1.33 5.44 8.06
C LEU A 8 1.38 4.00 7.55
N VAL A 9 2.52 3.33 7.72
CA VAL A 9 2.74 1.95 7.25
C VAL A 9 3.27 1.07 8.37
N GLU A 10 2.98 -0.22 8.32
CA GLU A 10 3.35 -1.16 9.37
C GLU A 10 4.76 -1.75 9.24
N GLU A 11 5.35 -1.72 8.05
CA GLU A 11 6.60 -2.44 7.77
C GLU A 11 7.55 -1.71 6.80
N LEU A 12 8.80 -2.19 6.74
CA LEU A 12 9.91 -1.56 6.01
C LEU A 12 9.86 -1.83 4.51
N SER A 13 9.33 -2.96 4.06
CA SER A 13 9.16 -3.26 2.64
C SER A 13 8.14 -2.32 2.01
N MET A 14 7.00 -2.09 2.67
CA MET A 14 6.01 -1.11 2.23
C MET A 14 6.58 0.31 2.15
N GLU A 15 7.29 0.78 3.19
CA GLU A 15 8.00 2.07 3.16
C GLU A 15 8.91 2.18 1.93
N ALA A 16 9.71 1.15 1.67
CA ALA A 16 10.65 1.14 0.55
C ALA A 16 9.98 1.16 -0.84
N VAL A 17 8.79 0.56 -0.99
CA VAL A 17 8.01 0.65 -2.24
C VAL A 17 7.43 2.05 -2.40
N LEU A 18 6.87 2.61 -1.32
CA LEU A 18 6.26 3.93 -1.35
C LEU A 18 7.28 5.05 -1.60
N ASP A 19 8.51 4.93 -1.10
CA ASP A 19 9.62 5.84 -1.44
C ASP A 19 9.87 5.94 -2.96
N GLN A 20 9.57 4.89 -3.72
CA GLN A 20 9.72 4.86 -5.18
C GLN A 20 8.44 5.31 -5.91
N LEU A 21 7.27 5.00 -5.35
CA LEU A 21 5.98 5.25 -5.99
C LEU A 21 5.44 6.65 -5.74
N LEU A 22 5.50 7.14 -4.49
CA LEU A 22 4.91 8.44 -4.13
C LEU A 22 5.50 9.60 -4.96
N PRO A 23 6.81 9.68 -5.25
CA PRO A 23 7.33 10.72 -6.14
C PRO A 23 6.73 10.71 -7.55
N LYS A 24 6.33 9.52 -8.07
CA LYS A 24 5.68 9.38 -9.38
C LYS A 24 4.21 9.82 -9.33
N MET A 25 3.56 9.67 -8.17
CA MET A 25 2.13 9.95 -7.96
C MET A 25 1.86 11.36 -7.42
N LEU A 26 2.84 11.96 -6.75
CA LEU A 26 2.78 13.23 -6.03
C LEU A 26 3.95 14.15 -6.43
N PRO A 27 4.09 14.53 -7.72
CA PRO A 27 5.26 15.26 -8.19
C PRO A 27 5.43 16.65 -7.57
N GLU A 28 4.35 17.27 -7.11
CA GLU A 28 4.32 18.63 -6.54
C GLU A 28 3.88 18.67 -5.08
N THR A 29 3.66 17.52 -4.46
CA THR A 29 3.15 17.42 -3.08
C THR A 29 4.21 16.75 -2.21
N ASP A 30 4.49 17.36 -1.06
CA ASP A 30 5.43 16.78 -0.10
C ASP A 30 4.84 15.54 0.57
N PHE A 31 5.67 14.61 1.01
CA PHE A 31 5.17 13.44 1.74
C PHE A 31 6.10 13.00 2.86
N GLU A 32 5.51 12.39 3.88
CA GLU A 32 6.22 11.79 5.00
C GLU A 32 5.70 10.37 5.19
N ILE A 33 6.58 9.37 5.13
CA ILE A 33 6.23 8.00 5.51
C ILE A 33 6.63 7.79 6.97
N ARG A 34 5.67 7.38 7.79
CA ARG A 34 5.89 6.97 9.18
C ARG A 34 5.65 5.48 9.29
N ARG A 35 6.76 4.76 9.44
CA ARG A 35 6.76 3.33 9.67
C ARG A 35 6.59 2.98 11.15
N PHE A 36 5.77 1.96 11.40
CA PHE A 36 5.63 1.27 12.68
C PHE A 36 6.46 -0.01 12.71
N GLN A 37 6.47 -0.73 13.84
CA GLN A 37 7.27 -1.96 13.95
C GLN A 37 6.62 -3.14 13.23
N CYS A 38 5.29 -3.23 13.34
CA CYS A 38 4.44 -4.23 12.73
C CYS A 38 2.98 -3.73 12.78
N LYS A 39 2.06 -4.53 12.23
CA LYS A 39 0.62 -4.23 12.22
C LYS A 39 0.04 -4.03 13.62
N ASP A 40 0.35 -4.91 14.57
CA ASP A 40 -0.11 -4.79 15.95
C ASP A 40 0.34 -3.47 16.59
N ASP A 41 1.60 -3.08 16.36
CA ASP A 41 2.13 -1.81 16.83
C ASP A 41 1.42 -0.62 16.17
N LEU A 42 1.16 -0.70 14.86
CA LEU A 42 0.37 0.30 14.14
C LEU A 42 -1.04 0.41 14.73
N LEU A 43 -1.81 -0.68 14.78
CA LEU A 43 -3.20 -0.69 15.24
C LEU A 43 -3.33 -0.22 16.70
N LYS A 44 -2.38 -0.62 17.56
CA LYS A 44 -2.35 -0.19 18.96
C LYS A 44 -2.12 1.32 19.10
N ASN A 45 -1.23 1.90 18.29
CA ASN A 45 -0.82 3.29 18.44
C ASN A 45 -1.60 4.27 17.56
N LEU A 46 -2.27 3.79 16.51
CA LEU A 46 -3.00 4.59 15.54
C LEU A 46 -4.04 5.53 16.19
N PRO A 47 -4.87 5.11 17.16
CA PRO A 47 -5.85 6.00 17.79
C PRO A 47 -5.21 7.19 18.50
N SER A 48 -4.05 6.99 19.15
CA SER A 48 -3.30 8.06 19.81
C SER A 48 -2.69 9.01 18.79
N ARG A 49 -2.11 8.46 17.72
CA ARG A 49 -1.50 9.25 16.63
C ARG A 49 -2.52 10.11 15.90
N LEU A 50 -3.68 9.55 15.54
CA LEU A 50 -4.75 10.28 14.85
C LEU A 50 -5.31 11.40 15.72
N ARG A 51 -5.50 11.18 17.04
CA ARG A 51 -5.87 12.25 17.99
C ARG A 51 -4.80 13.34 18.08
N GLY A 52 -3.53 12.94 18.02
CA GLY A 52 -2.42 13.89 17.94
C GLY A 52 -2.51 14.76 16.70
N TYR A 53 -2.79 14.17 15.53
CA TYR A 53 -2.96 14.92 14.29
C TYR A 53 -4.20 15.81 14.30
N SER A 54 -5.35 15.35 14.80
CA SER A 54 -6.59 16.13 14.76
C SER A 54 -6.51 17.46 15.50
N ALA A 55 -5.57 17.59 16.45
CA ALA A 55 -5.31 18.84 17.16
C ALA A 55 -4.63 19.93 16.31
N TRP A 56 -3.97 19.58 15.19
CA TRP A 56 -3.17 20.56 14.41
C TRP A 56 -3.11 20.32 12.90
N LEU A 57 -3.68 19.23 12.38
CA LEU A 57 -3.56 18.84 10.96
C LEU A 57 -4.08 19.96 10.06
N PRO A 58 -3.22 20.57 9.22
CA PRO A 58 -3.65 21.59 8.29
C PRO A 58 -4.70 21.05 7.33
N GLU A 59 -5.57 21.95 6.94
CA GLU A 59 -6.64 21.69 5.98
C GLU A 59 -6.08 21.19 4.62
N SER A 60 -4.90 21.66 4.22
CA SER A 60 -4.19 21.27 3.01
C SER A 60 -3.43 19.94 3.12
N TRP A 61 -3.53 19.22 4.24
CA TRP A 61 -2.82 17.96 4.49
C TRP A 61 -3.80 16.78 4.55
N ALA A 62 -3.31 15.60 4.22
CA ALA A 62 -4.05 14.35 4.36
C ALA A 62 -3.19 13.26 4.99
N ILE A 63 -3.85 12.27 5.57
CA ILE A 63 -3.24 11.07 6.14
C ILE A 63 -3.73 9.86 5.35
N LEU A 64 -2.80 9.00 4.97
CA LEU A 64 -3.10 7.69 4.39
C LEU A 64 -2.61 6.62 5.37
N VAL A 65 -3.51 5.78 5.86
CA VAL A 65 -3.14 4.60 6.63
C VAL A 65 -3.14 3.41 5.68
N LEU A 66 -2.04 2.67 5.63
CA LEU A 66 -1.88 1.50 4.79
C LEU A 66 -1.34 0.33 5.62
N VAL A 67 -2.12 -0.73 5.67
CA VAL A 67 -1.80 -1.98 6.37
C VAL A 67 -1.93 -3.15 5.40
N ASP A 68 -1.28 -4.26 5.69
CA ASP A 68 -1.51 -5.50 4.95
C ASP A 68 -2.74 -6.20 5.53
N ARG A 69 -3.44 -6.99 4.71
CA ARG A 69 -4.57 -7.78 5.22
C ARG A 69 -4.04 -8.95 6.04
N ASP A 70 -2.99 -9.60 5.56
CA ASP A 70 -2.55 -10.90 6.06
C ASP A 70 -3.76 -11.86 6.12
N ASP A 71 -3.92 -12.56 7.24
CA ASP A 71 -5.00 -13.48 7.55
C ASP A 71 -6.28 -12.82 8.12
N ASP A 72 -6.34 -11.48 8.24
CA ASP A 72 -7.51 -10.79 8.80
C ASP A 72 -8.70 -10.71 7.83
N ASP A 73 -9.91 -10.56 8.38
CA ASP A 73 -11.06 -10.15 7.59
C ASP A 73 -10.91 -8.69 7.13
N CYS A 74 -10.86 -8.49 5.81
CA CYS A 74 -10.63 -7.17 5.23
C CYS A 74 -11.73 -6.16 5.58
N LEU A 75 -12.99 -6.58 5.71
CA LEU A 75 -14.09 -5.69 6.02
C LEU A 75 -14.05 -5.28 7.49
N GLU A 76 -13.82 -6.23 8.39
CA GLU A 76 -13.66 -5.96 9.82
C GLU A 76 -12.44 -5.07 10.07
N LEU A 77 -11.28 -5.39 9.51
CA LEU A 77 -10.07 -4.56 9.61
C LEU A 77 -10.33 -3.14 9.09
N LYS A 78 -11.02 -3.01 7.95
CA LYS A 78 -11.38 -1.70 7.40
C LYS A 78 -12.30 -0.93 8.34
N GLN A 79 -13.29 -1.58 8.95
CA GLN A 79 -14.21 -0.94 9.91
C GLN A 79 -13.47 -0.46 11.16
N ILE A 80 -12.53 -1.25 11.68
CA ILE A 80 -11.69 -0.86 12.83
C ILE A 80 -10.91 0.41 12.51
N LEU A 81 -10.23 0.48 11.36
CA LEU A 81 -9.47 1.67 10.95
C LEU A 81 -10.36 2.91 10.76
N GLU A 82 -11.56 2.74 10.20
CA GLU A 82 -12.53 3.82 10.06
C GLU A 82 -13.05 4.34 11.40
N ALA A 83 -13.32 3.44 12.34
CA ALA A 83 -13.74 3.80 13.70
C ALA A 83 -12.64 4.60 14.40
N MET A 84 -11.38 4.15 14.35
CA MET A 84 -10.26 4.85 14.98
C MET A 84 -10.09 6.29 14.45
N ALA A 85 -10.27 6.52 13.15
CA ALA A 85 -10.19 7.85 12.56
C ALA A 85 -11.38 8.74 12.95
N THR A 86 -12.59 8.17 12.94
CA THR A 86 -13.81 8.89 13.32
C THR A 86 -13.80 9.26 14.79
N GLU A 87 -13.37 8.36 15.68
CA GLU A 87 -13.20 8.61 17.12
C GLU A 87 -12.14 9.67 17.42
N ALA A 88 -11.13 9.81 16.55
CA ALA A 88 -10.15 10.89 16.61
C ALA A 88 -10.68 12.25 16.12
N GLY A 89 -11.92 12.30 15.63
CA GLY A 89 -12.55 13.50 15.08
C GLY A 89 -12.13 13.84 13.65
N LEU A 90 -11.57 12.88 12.90
CA LEU A 90 -11.12 13.08 11.53
C LEU A 90 -12.14 12.55 10.52
N THR A 91 -12.40 13.30 9.46
CA THR A 91 -13.28 12.85 8.39
C THR A 91 -12.53 11.88 7.48
N THR A 92 -13.05 10.66 7.31
CA THR A 92 -12.43 9.67 6.42
C THR A 92 -12.92 9.80 4.97
N LYS A 93 -12.15 9.30 4.01
CA LYS A 93 -12.56 9.23 2.59
C LYS A 93 -13.84 8.41 2.40
N THR A 94 -14.00 7.32 3.16
CA THR A 94 -15.20 6.47 3.08
C THR A 94 -16.42 7.23 3.60
N LEU A 95 -16.29 7.96 4.71
CA LEU A 95 -17.39 8.76 5.27
C LEU A 95 -17.74 9.98 4.41
N ALA A 96 -16.73 10.67 3.88
CA ALA A 96 -16.92 11.87 3.06
C ALA A 96 -17.67 11.58 1.76
N GLY A 97 -17.44 10.41 1.16
CA GLY A 97 -17.95 10.05 -0.16
C GLY A 97 -17.08 10.56 -1.31
N GLU A 98 -17.46 10.22 -2.54
CA GLU A 98 -16.68 10.53 -3.73
C GLU A 98 -16.67 12.03 -4.05
N GLY A 99 -15.51 12.55 -4.46
CA GLY A 99 -15.33 13.97 -4.81
C GLY A 99 -15.42 14.94 -3.62
N ARG A 100 -15.48 14.42 -2.39
CA ARG A 100 -15.58 15.22 -1.16
C ARG A 100 -14.24 15.23 -0.43
N ARG A 101 -13.96 16.34 0.23
CA ARG A 101 -12.76 16.52 1.04
C ARG A 101 -12.77 15.56 2.24
N PHE A 102 -11.60 15.02 2.55
CA PHE A 102 -11.36 14.14 3.68
C PHE A 102 -9.99 14.43 4.28
N GLN A 103 -9.76 13.95 5.50
CA GLN A 103 -8.48 14.08 6.21
C GLN A 103 -7.74 12.74 6.28
N VAL A 104 -8.46 11.62 6.34
CA VAL A 104 -7.86 10.28 6.44
C VAL A 104 -8.39 9.36 5.34
N ALA A 105 -7.51 8.62 4.68
CA ALA A 105 -7.88 7.46 3.88
C ALA A 105 -7.28 6.20 4.49
N ASN A 106 -8.11 5.22 4.80
CA ASN A 106 -7.66 3.90 5.23
C ASN A 106 -7.63 2.94 4.05
N ARG A 107 -6.51 2.26 3.83
CA ARG A 107 -6.29 1.31 2.74
C ARG A 107 -5.61 0.05 3.26
N ILE A 108 -5.88 -1.05 2.57
CA ILE A 108 -5.46 -2.38 2.95
C ILE A 108 -4.86 -3.01 1.68
N ALA A 109 -3.60 -3.43 1.73
CA ALA A 109 -3.00 -4.26 0.69
C ALA A 109 -3.53 -5.69 0.85
N ILE A 110 -3.93 -6.33 -0.25
CA ILE A 110 -4.56 -7.66 -0.22
C ILE A 110 -3.77 -8.59 -1.14
N GLU A 111 -3.33 -9.77 -0.69
CA GLU A 111 -3.28 -10.18 0.73
C GLU A 111 -2.22 -9.39 1.51
N GLU A 112 -1.13 -9.07 0.83
CA GLU A 112 0.07 -8.37 1.33
C GLU A 112 0.64 -7.51 0.19
N LEU A 113 1.69 -6.76 0.47
CA LEU A 113 2.42 -5.96 -0.52
C LEU A 113 2.76 -6.72 -1.81
N GLU A 114 3.18 -7.99 -1.74
CA GLU A 114 3.60 -8.74 -2.93
C GLU A 114 2.50 -8.91 -3.98
N ALA A 115 1.23 -8.79 -3.61
CA ALA A 115 0.13 -8.75 -4.57
C ALA A 115 0.25 -7.55 -5.52
N TRP A 116 0.78 -6.43 -5.04
CA TRP A 116 1.02 -5.26 -5.88
C TRP A 116 2.12 -5.52 -6.91
N PHE A 117 3.09 -6.37 -6.59
CA PHE A 117 4.12 -6.80 -7.54
C PHE A 117 3.56 -7.74 -8.60
N PHE A 118 2.66 -8.66 -8.24
CA PHE A 118 1.91 -9.44 -9.23
C PHE A 118 0.99 -8.57 -10.09
N GLY A 119 0.47 -7.49 -9.51
CA GLY A 119 -0.34 -6.49 -10.21
C GLY A 119 0.41 -5.73 -11.29
N ASP A 120 1.73 -5.54 -11.14
CA ASP A 120 2.64 -4.99 -12.15
C ASP A 120 3.78 -5.96 -12.47
N TRP A 121 3.47 -7.02 -13.20
CA TRP A 121 4.47 -8.03 -13.56
C TRP A 121 5.56 -7.51 -14.50
N GLU A 122 5.32 -6.39 -15.21
CA GLU A 122 6.36 -5.74 -16.02
C GLU A 122 7.48 -5.20 -15.11
N ALA A 123 7.13 -4.61 -13.97
CA ALA A 123 8.11 -4.19 -12.97
C ALA A 123 8.91 -5.36 -12.41
N VAL A 124 8.26 -6.50 -12.14
CA VAL A 124 8.95 -7.71 -11.68
C VAL A 124 9.90 -8.26 -12.75
N LEU A 125 9.50 -8.24 -14.02
CA LEU A 125 10.36 -8.65 -15.14
C LEU A 125 11.56 -7.72 -15.33
N ALA A 126 11.37 -6.41 -15.16
CA ALA A 126 12.45 -5.42 -15.24
C ALA A 126 13.47 -5.64 -14.09
N ALA A 127 12.99 -5.83 -12.87
CA ALA A 127 13.83 -6.07 -11.70
C ALA A 127 14.51 -7.46 -11.72
N TYR A 128 13.81 -8.49 -12.21
CA TYR A 128 14.25 -9.89 -12.18
C TYR A 128 14.08 -10.60 -13.53
N PRO A 129 14.88 -10.27 -14.57
CA PRO A 129 14.64 -10.71 -15.95
C PRO A 129 14.62 -12.22 -16.22
N ARG A 130 15.11 -13.05 -15.29
CA ARG A 130 15.06 -14.51 -15.42
C ARG A 130 13.70 -15.13 -15.07
N VAL A 131 12.77 -14.37 -14.47
CA VAL A 131 11.42 -14.87 -14.20
C VAL A 131 10.61 -15.03 -15.49
N SER A 132 9.67 -15.97 -15.49
CA SER A 132 8.83 -16.19 -16.67
C SER A 132 7.78 -15.11 -16.82
N ALA A 133 7.72 -14.45 -17.99
CA ALA A 133 6.65 -13.53 -18.35
C ALA A 133 5.24 -14.17 -18.41
N ARG A 134 5.15 -15.51 -18.32
CA ARG A 134 3.87 -16.24 -18.36
C ARG A 134 3.25 -16.43 -16.97
N VAL A 135 3.90 -16.01 -15.89
CA VAL A 135 3.41 -16.20 -14.52
C VAL A 135 1.99 -15.64 -14.33
N PRO A 136 1.68 -14.37 -14.67
CA PRO A 136 0.33 -13.82 -14.50
C PRO A 136 -0.74 -14.49 -15.37
N LYS A 137 -0.35 -15.23 -16.42
CA LYS A 137 -1.29 -15.96 -17.29
C LYS A 137 -1.83 -17.23 -16.64
N LYS A 138 -1.15 -17.75 -15.62
CA LYS A 138 -1.58 -18.94 -14.88
C LYS A 138 -2.80 -18.58 -14.02
N ALA A 139 -3.77 -19.48 -13.94
CA ALA A 139 -5.02 -19.24 -13.22
C ALA A 139 -4.81 -18.79 -11.76
N ALA A 140 -3.79 -19.34 -11.08
CA ALA A 140 -3.47 -19.02 -9.69
C ALA A 140 -2.90 -17.60 -9.46
N PHE A 141 -2.45 -16.91 -10.51
CA PHE A 141 -1.81 -15.58 -10.40
C PHE A 141 -2.53 -14.50 -11.23
N ARG A 142 -3.70 -14.82 -11.79
CA ARG A 142 -4.43 -13.90 -12.69
C ARG A 142 -5.10 -12.76 -11.93
N ASP A 143 -5.54 -13.02 -10.71
CA ASP A 143 -6.04 -12.01 -9.78
C ASP A 143 -4.99 -11.87 -8.67
N PRO A 144 -4.19 -10.78 -8.66
CA PRO A 144 -3.11 -10.60 -7.70
C PRO A 144 -3.58 -10.62 -6.24
N ASP A 145 -4.77 -10.07 -5.96
CA ASP A 145 -5.33 -9.98 -4.61
C ASP A 145 -6.01 -11.29 -4.16
N ALA A 146 -6.09 -12.28 -5.04
CA ALA A 146 -6.70 -13.60 -4.75
C ALA A 146 -5.68 -14.75 -4.85
N ILE A 147 -4.39 -14.44 -4.89
CA ILE A 147 -3.32 -15.45 -4.81
C ILE A 147 -3.44 -16.17 -3.48
N ARG A 148 -3.54 -17.51 -3.52
CA ARG A 148 -3.78 -18.34 -2.33
C ARG A 148 -2.49 -18.91 -1.77
N GLY A 149 -2.47 -19.09 -0.45
CA GLY A 149 -1.35 -19.70 0.27
C GLY A 149 -0.18 -18.75 0.47
N GLY A 150 -0.52 -17.47 0.68
CA GLY A 150 0.38 -16.36 0.92
C GLY A 150 1.03 -15.83 -0.37
N THR A 151 0.98 -14.50 -0.53
CA THR A 151 1.42 -13.86 -1.76
C THR A 151 2.93 -13.68 -1.77
N TRP A 152 3.53 -13.44 -0.60
CA TRP A 152 4.98 -13.41 -0.46
C TRP A 152 5.65 -14.77 -0.77
N GLU A 153 5.06 -15.90 -0.35
CA GLU A 153 5.58 -17.24 -0.65
C GLU A 153 5.44 -17.55 -2.14
N ALA A 154 4.34 -17.11 -2.77
CA ALA A 154 4.16 -17.24 -4.21
C ALA A 154 5.24 -16.51 -5.00
N LEU A 155 5.57 -15.28 -4.58
CA LEU A 155 6.64 -14.51 -5.20
C LEU A 155 8.01 -15.13 -4.94
N GLU A 156 8.28 -15.52 -3.69
CA GLU A 156 9.53 -16.17 -3.28
C GLU A 156 9.80 -17.41 -4.13
N ARG A 157 8.84 -18.34 -4.21
CA ARG A 157 8.96 -19.54 -5.05
C ARG A 157 9.21 -19.18 -6.52
N THR A 158 8.55 -18.16 -7.03
CA THR A 158 8.71 -17.73 -8.43
C THR A 158 10.13 -17.22 -8.70
N LEU A 159 10.66 -16.41 -7.79
CA LEU A 159 12.02 -15.87 -7.88
C LEU A 159 13.08 -16.96 -7.67
N GLN A 160 12.87 -17.87 -6.72
CA GLN A 160 13.73 -19.03 -6.47
C GLN A 160 13.83 -19.97 -7.67
N ASN A 161 12.68 -20.27 -8.31
CA ASN A 161 12.65 -21.07 -9.53
C ASN A 161 13.40 -20.42 -10.70
N ALA A 162 13.52 -19.09 -10.71
CA ALA A 162 14.33 -18.33 -11.67
C ALA A 162 15.81 -18.17 -11.24
N GLY A 163 16.19 -18.74 -10.09
CA GLY A 163 17.56 -18.74 -9.57
C GLY A 163 17.94 -17.50 -8.78
N TYR A 164 16.98 -16.71 -8.29
CA TYR A 164 17.19 -15.63 -7.32
C TYR A 164 16.94 -16.14 -5.89
N PHE A 165 17.43 -15.44 -4.87
CA PHE A 165 17.01 -15.64 -3.47
C PHE A 165 16.95 -17.10 -2.97
N LYS A 166 17.93 -17.94 -3.34
CA LYS A 166 17.93 -19.38 -3.06
C LYS A 166 17.80 -19.76 -1.58
N SER A 167 18.11 -18.84 -0.67
CA SER A 167 18.08 -19.02 0.78
C SER A 167 16.95 -18.23 1.46
N GLY A 168 15.96 -17.77 0.69
CA GLY A 168 14.84 -16.96 1.18
C GLY A 168 14.77 -15.57 0.54
N LEU A 169 13.55 -15.06 0.38
CA LEU A 169 13.27 -13.76 -0.22
C LEU A 169 13.89 -12.65 0.61
N ARG A 170 14.78 -11.88 -0.01
CA ARG A 170 15.33 -10.66 0.59
C ARG A 170 14.29 -9.54 0.41
N LYS A 171 13.22 -9.56 1.23
CA LYS A 171 12.02 -8.71 1.07
C LYS A 171 12.33 -7.25 0.77
N LEU A 172 13.21 -6.62 1.55
CA LEU A 172 13.59 -5.21 1.34
C LEU A 172 14.31 -4.96 0.00
N GLU A 173 15.19 -5.88 -0.43
CA GLU A 173 15.84 -5.76 -1.74
C GLU A 173 14.83 -5.93 -2.87
N CYS A 174 13.90 -6.89 -2.72
CA CYS A 174 12.82 -7.11 -3.67
C CYS A 174 11.91 -5.88 -3.79
N ALA A 175 11.43 -5.36 -2.66
CA ALA A 175 10.60 -4.16 -2.56
C ALA A 175 11.22 -2.96 -3.29
N ARG A 176 12.50 -2.66 -3.05
CA ARG A 176 13.19 -1.55 -3.72
C ARG A 176 13.32 -1.77 -5.22
N ALA A 177 13.77 -2.96 -5.63
CA ALA A 177 14.01 -3.26 -7.03
C ALA A 177 12.71 -3.25 -7.85
N VAL A 178 11.64 -3.85 -7.33
CA VAL A 178 10.34 -3.85 -8.00
C VAL A 178 9.69 -2.48 -7.94
N GLY A 179 9.67 -1.82 -6.77
CA GLY A 179 9.07 -0.50 -6.59
C GLY A 179 9.66 0.58 -7.53
N GLN A 180 10.96 0.51 -7.79
CA GLN A 180 11.63 1.40 -8.75
C GLN A 180 11.04 1.28 -10.16
N GLU A 181 10.69 0.06 -10.58
CA GLU A 181 10.17 -0.25 -11.92
C GLU A 181 8.64 -0.20 -12.00
N MET A 182 7.94 -0.13 -10.86
CA MET A 182 6.48 -0.08 -10.82
C MET A 182 5.92 1.18 -11.48
N ASP A 183 4.87 1.00 -12.27
CA ASP A 183 4.06 2.06 -12.85
C ASP A 183 2.63 1.99 -12.27
N PRO A 184 2.19 3.01 -11.51
CA PRO A 184 0.85 3.05 -10.94
C PRO A 184 -0.28 2.90 -11.96
N GLY A 185 -0.08 3.33 -13.21
CA GLY A 185 -1.11 3.34 -14.25
C GLY A 185 -1.44 1.97 -14.85
N ARG A 186 -0.53 1.00 -14.74
CA ARG A 186 -0.72 -0.36 -15.28
C ARG A 186 -0.96 -1.43 -14.22
N ASN A 187 -0.88 -1.08 -12.94
CA ASN A 187 -1.01 -2.05 -11.86
C ASN A 187 -2.46 -2.57 -11.78
N THR A 188 -2.61 -3.90 -11.87
CA THR A 188 -3.89 -4.60 -11.94
C THR A 188 -4.41 -5.08 -10.59
N SER A 189 -3.64 -4.98 -9.51
CA SER A 189 -4.12 -5.28 -8.16
C SER A 189 -5.22 -4.28 -7.77
N LYS A 190 -6.36 -4.80 -7.32
CA LYS A 190 -7.50 -3.99 -6.86
C LYS A 190 -7.18 -3.25 -5.57
N SER A 191 -6.43 -3.86 -4.65
CA SER A 191 -5.98 -3.18 -3.44
C SER A 191 -5.00 -2.05 -3.77
N PHE A 192 -4.08 -2.26 -4.72
CA PHE A 192 -3.22 -1.21 -5.24
C PHE A 192 -4.03 -0.07 -5.88
N GLN A 193 -5.02 -0.40 -6.72
CA GLN A 193 -5.88 0.60 -7.36
C GLN A 193 -6.69 1.39 -6.33
N ALA A 194 -7.15 0.75 -5.25
CA ALA A 194 -7.80 1.45 -4.15
C ALA A 194 -6.84 2.40 -3.42
N PHE A 195 -5.59 1.99 -3.18
CA PHE A 195 -4.50 2.85 -2.68
C PHE A 195 -4.25 4.04 -3.61
N SER A 196 -4.01 3.79 -4.89
CA SER A 196 -3.74 4.82 -5.91
C SER A 196 -4.90 5.81 -6.06
N GLY A 197 -6.13 5.31 -6.04
CA GLY A 197 -7.33 6.14 -6.04
C GLY A 197 -7.50 6.98 -4.78
N ALA A 198 -6.98 6.55 -3.62
CA ALA A 198 -6.97 7.37 -2.41
C ALA A 198 -5.94 8.51 -2.49
N VAL A 199 -4.74 8.21 -2.98
CA VAL A 199 -3.69 9.22 -3.22
C VAL A 199 -4.20 10.28 -4.22
N THR A 200 -4.78 9.83 -5.34
CA THR A 200 -5.36 10.73 -6.35
C THR A 200 -6.51 11.57 -5.78
N ALA A 201 -7.41 10.97 -4.99
CA ALA A 201 -8.51 11.70 -4.39
C ALA A 201 -8.04 12.77 -3.39
N ALA A 202 -6.90 12.56 -2.72
CA ALA A 202 -6.31 13.55 -1.82
C ALA A 202 -5.81 14.80 -2.59
N LEU A 203 -5.29 14.63 -3.81
CA LEU A 203 -4.83 15.74 -4.67
C LEU A 203 -5.97 16.67 -5.12
N VAL A 204 -7.15 16.10 -5.39
CA VAL A 204 -8.29 16.78 -6.02
C VAL A 204 -9.23 17.43 -4.99
N ALA A 205 -8.96 17.25 -3.70
CA ALA A 205 -9.78 17.87 -2.66
C ALA A 205 -9.73 19.41 -2.78
N PRO A 206 -10.90 20.09 -2.97
CA PRO A 206 -10.96 21.53 -3.11
C PRO A 206 -10.47 22.26 -1.86
#